data_AF-A0A9P3G1F2-F1
#
_entry.id   AF-A0A9P3G1F2-F1
#
_cell.length_a   1.000
_cell.length_b   1.000
_cell.length_c   1.000
_cell.angle_alpha   90.00
_cell.angle_beta   90.00
_cell.angle_gamma   90.00
#
_symmetry.space_group_name_H-M   'P 1'
#
loop_
_entity.id
_entity.type
_entity.pdbx_description
1 polymer ?
#
loop_
_entity_poly.entity_id
_entity_poly.type
_entity_poly.pdbx_seq_one_letter_code
_entity_poly.pdbx_strand_id
1 'polypeptide(L)'
;MYAIKFMTALSLVSLSFAAPVQYGSGSLQHRSDLDLQSRAFTGIEICELPARGDVQAGCLANPVRFTLANNALTAAPAGAQPANTECDHSLELQVLKQALNGNGACTALNKILDAGGIKTSATKEALLKPLFDAVNAQKNVVFLDKAVNAEKRLVVQHALGDGVKRPASTALTAVKAYLANTSIKSATTALATSLDSLASTMITNAANQANAALDAKAAKAATARQKSAITTGKTDVTAGKALFKPATGVSSSWTKVLTYAAGCP
;
A
#
# COMPACT_ATOMS: atom_id res chain seq x y z
N MET A 1 -5.38 -72.58 18.35
CA MET A 1 -5.89 -72.48 16.97
C MET A 1 -7.41 -72.49 17.01
N TYR A 2 -8.06 -71.33 16.94
CA TYR A 2 -9.49 -71.21 16.63
C TYR A 2 -9.67 -69.94 15.81
N ALA A 3 -10.11 -70.13 14.57
CA ALA A 3 -10.41 -69.08 13.61
C ALA A 3 -11.86 -68.62 13.82
N ILE A 4 -12.07 -67.33 14.05
CA ILE A 4 -13.40 -66.72 14.03
C ILE A 4 -13.45 -65.81 12.79
N LYS A 5 -14.26 -66.25 11.82
CA LYS A 5 -14.73 -65.43 10.70
C LYS A 5 -15.74 -64.42 11.24
N PHE A 6 -15.56 -63.14 10.91
CA PHE A 6 -16.66 -62.18 10.91
C PHE A 6 -16.71 -61.48 9.56
N MET A 7 -17.87 -61.58 8.95
CA MET A 7 -18.20 -61.10 7.62
C MET A 7 -19.23 -59.98 7.79
N THR A 8 -19.04 -58.91 7.01
CA THR A 8 -20.04 -57.93 6.54
C THR A 8 -20.73 -57.00 7.55
N ALA A 9 -20.46 -55.69 7.39
CA ALA A 9 -21.52 -54.70 7.18
C ALA A 9 -20.99 -53.53 6.34
N LEU A 10 -21.67 -53.34 5.22
CA LEU A 10 -21.52 -52.33 4.19
C LEU A 10 -22.06 -51.00 4.71
N SER A 11 -21.28 -49.91 4.64
CA SER A 11 -21.82 -48.55 4.74
C SER A 11 -21.35 -47.76 3.52
N LEU A 12 -22.25 -47.63 2.53
CA LEU A 12 -22.10 -46.70 1.42
C LEU A 12 -22.11 -45.28 1.97
N VAL A 13 -20.99 -44.57 1.85
CA VAL A 13 -20.97 -43.12 1.96
C VAL A 13 -21.43 -42.56 0.63
N SER A 14 -22.61 -41.97 0.62
CA SER A 14 -23.14 -41.15 -0.47
C SER A 14 -22.28 -39.91 -0.66
N LEU A 15 -21.47 -39.90 -1.72
CA LEU A 15 -20.87 -38.69 -2.28
C LEU A 15 -21.98 -37.87 -2.95
N SER A 16 -22.51 -36.89 -2.23
CA SER A 16 -23.34 -35.84 -2.80
C SER A 16 -22.48 -34.97 -3.73
N PHE A 17 -22.73 -35.07 -5.03
CA PHE A 17 -22.21 -34.17 -6.05
C PHE A 17 -22.71 -32.74 -5.74
N ALA A 18 -21.76 -31.82 -5.57
CA ALA A 18 -22.04 -30.40 -5.52
C ALA A 18 -22.72 -29.97 -6.83
N ALA A 19 -23.84 -29.28 -6.70
CA ALA A 19 -24.58 -28.70 -7.81
C ALA A 19 -23.69 -27.75 -8.64
N PRO A 20 -23.94 -27.63 -9.96
CA PRO A 20 -23.27 -26.63 -10.79
C PRO A 20 -23.59 -25.23 -10.26
N VAL A 21 -22.54 -24.45 -10.00
CA VAL A 21 -22.63 -23.02 -9.67
C VAL A 21 -23.29 -22.31 -10.85
N GLN A 22 -24.57 -21.95 -10.69
CA GLN A 22 -25.22 -20.99 -11.56
C GLN A 22 -24.57 -19.62 -11.35
N TYR A 23 -23.84 -19.15 -12.35
CA TYR A 23 -23.49 -17.74 -12.48
C TYR A 23 -24.78 -16.96 -12.74
N GLY A 24 -25.43 -16.53 -11.66
CA GLY A 24 -26.47 -15.53 -11.72
C GLY A 24 -25.86 -14.23 -12.20
N SER A 25 -26.26 -13.78 -13.39
CA SER A 25 -26.11 -12.43 -13.91
C SER A 25 -26.94 -11.46 -13.05
N GLY A 26 -26.44 -11.21 -11.83
CA GLY A 26 -26.96 -10.22 -10.91
C GLY A 26 -26.34 -8.86 -11.18
N SER A 27 -27.17 -7.93 -11.63
CA SER A 27 -26.96 -6.48 -11.68
C SER A 27 -25.96 -5.98 -10.64
N LEU A 28 -24.84 -5.40 -11.12
CA LEU A 28 -23.90 -4.59 -10.34
C LEU A 28 -24.68 -3.42 -9.73
N GLN A 29 -25.17 -3.62 -8.50
CA GLN A 29 -25.72 -2.56 -7.69
C GLN A 29 -24.61 -1.56 -7.38
N HIS A 30 -24.71 -0.43 -8.04
CA HIS A 30 -23.98 0.83 -7.96
C HIS A 30 -24.07 1.52 -6.57
N ARG A 31 -24.03 0.74 -5.48
CA ARG A 31 -24.35 1.20 -4.11
C ARG A 31 -23.24 1.02 -3.07
N SER A 32 -21.99 0.76 -3.47
CA SER A 32 -20.85 0.67 -2.53
C SER A 32 -19.79 1.77 -2.66
N ASP A 33 -19.84 2.63 -3.69
CA ASP A 33 -18.73 3.56 -3.96
C ASP A 33 -18.80 4.91 -3.21
N LEU A 34 -19.98 5.26 -2.67
CA LEU A 34 -20.17 6.49 -1.87
C LEU A 34 -19.89 6.29 -0.38
N ASP A 35 -20.00 5.07 0.15
CA ASP A 35 -19.70 4.78 1.57
C ASP A 35 -18.17 4.63 1.84
N LEU A 36 -17.37 4.54 0.77
CA LEU A 36 -15.91 4.68 0.80
C LEU A 36 -15.44 6.15 0.92
N GLN A 37 -16.33 7.12 0.74
CA GLN A 37 -15.99 8.56 0.78
C GLN A 37 -16.18 9.17 2.18
N SER A 38 -17.04 8.60 3.03
CA SER A 38 -17.34 9.11 4.38
C SER A 38 -16.45 8.53 5.48
N ARG A 39 -15.81 7.37 5.25
CA ARG A 39 -14.71 6.86 6.08
C ARG A 39 -13.40 7.58 5.73
N ALA A 40 -13.36 8.87 6.04
CA ALA A 40 -12.23 9.75 5.81
C ALA A 40 -10.94 9.19 6.45
N PHE A 41 -9.98 8.77 5.61
CA PHE A 41 -8.56 8.50 5.92
C PHE A 41 -8.19 7.48 7.03
N THR A 42 -9.12 7.03 7.86
CA THR A 42 -8.90 5.97 8.84
C THR A 42 -8.87 4.62 8.12
N GLY A 43 -7.68 4.11 7.78
CA GLY A 43 -7.53 2.69 7.41
C GLY A 43 -6.66 2.33 6.22
N ILE A 44 -5.86 3.24 5.64
CA ILE A 44 -4.79 2.77 4.73
C ILE A 44 -3.71 2.12 5.59
N GLU A 45 -3.75 0.79 5.63
CA GLU A 45 -2.69 -0.01 6.22
C GLU A 45 -1.57 -0.23 5.21
N ILE A 46 -0.35 0.16 5.60
CA ILE A 46 0.88 -0.05 4.85
C ILE A 46 1.69 -1.08 5.62
N CYS A 47 1.93 -2.22 4.98
CA CYS A 47 2.49 -3.40 5.62
C CYS A 47 1.82 -3.71 6.97
N GLU A 48 0.49 -3.81 7.05
CA GLU A 48 -0.25 -4.13 8.29
C GLU A 48 -0.12 -3.10 9.43
N LEU A 49 0.38 -1.89 9.16
CA LEU A 49 0.32 -0.77 10.10
C LEU A 49 -0.52 0.37 9.54
N PRO A 50 -1.40 0.99 10.34
CA PRO A 50 -2.15 2.15 9.89
C PRO A 50 -1.19 3.31 9.61
N ALA A 51 -1.23 3.85 8.39
CA ALA A 51 -0.57 5.11 8.10
C ALA A 51 -1.28 6.22 8.90
N ARG A 52 -0.52 7.04 9.65
CA ARG A 52 -1.11 8.18 10.38
C ARG A 52 -1.73 9.16 9.39
N GLY A 53 -2.96 9.61 9.67
CA GLY A 53 -3.74 10.49 8.81
C GLY A 53 -3.82 11.95 9.25
N ASP A 54 -2.93 12.47 10.10
CA ASP A 54 -3.00 13.86 10.60
C ASP A 54 -2.49 14.91 9.58
N VAL A 55 -2.86 14.74 8.32
CA VAL A 55 -2.39 15.55 7.18
C VAL A 55 -3.00 16.95 7.14
N GLN A 56 -4.03 17.22 7.96
CA GLN A 56 -4.77 18.47 7.95
C GLN A 56 -3.91 19.69 8.30
N ALA A 57 -2.97 19.55 9.24
CA ALA A 57 -2.04 20.62 9.58
C ALA A 57 -1.15 21.01 8.38
N GLY A 58 -0.70 20.01 7.60
CA GLY A 58 0.09 20.23 6.39
C GLY A 58 -0.69 20.97 5.30
N CYS A 59 -1.95 20.58 5.04
CA CYS A 59 -2.78 21.29 4.06
C CYS A 59 -3.09 22.73 4.45
N LEU A 60 -3.28 23.01 5.74
CA LEU A 60 -3.48 24.38 6.23
C LEU A 60 -2.24 25.24 6.05
N ALA A 61 -1.05 24.68 6.27
CA ALA A 61 0.23 25.35 6.06
C ALA A 61 0.58 25.58 4.58
N ASN A 62 -0.03 24.82 3.66
CA ASN A 62 0.23 24.97 2.22
C ASN A 62 -0.62 26.10 1.61
N PRO A 63 0.00 27.09 0.95
CA PRO A 63 -0.74 28.14 0.24
C PRO A 63 -1.37 27.64 -1.06
N VAL A 64 -0.94 26.49 -1.60
CA VAL A 64 -1.46 25.92 -2.85
C VAL A 64 -2.77 25.19 -2.59
N ARG A 65 -3.82 25.59 -3.30
CA ARG A 65 -5.19 25.09 -3.13
C ARG A 65 -5.89 25.09 -4.48
N PHE A 66 -6.70 24.07 -4.74
CA PHE A 66 -7.42 23.91 -5.98
C PHE A 66 -8.90 23.63 -5.76
N THR A 67 -9.73 24.34 -6.53
CA THR A 67 -11.18 24.14 -6.60
C THR A 67 -11.59 23.76 -8.01
N LEU A 68 -12.73 23.08 -8.16
CA LEU A 68 -13.33 22.83 -9.46
C LEU A 68 -14.31 23.97 -9.78
N ALA A 69 -14.04 24.73 -10.84
CA ALA A 69 -14.93 25.80 -11.32
C ALA A 69 -14.99 25.78 -12.84
N ASN A 70 -16.20 25.91 -13.41
CA ASN A 70 -16.42 25.88 -14.87
C ASN A 70 -15.77 24.67 -15.57
N ASN A 71 -15.88 23.49 -14.95
CA ASN A 71 -15.26 22.25 -15.43
C ASN A 71 -13.72 22.27 -15.51
N ALA A 72 -13.07 23.23 -14.85
CA ALA A 72 -11.62 23.38 -14.83
C ALA A 72 -11.07 23.42 -13.40
N LEU A 73 -9.85 22.92 -13.24
CA LEU A 73 -9.11 23.08 -12.01
C LEU A 73 -8.65 24.53 -11.90
N THR A 74 -9.04 25.20 -10.81
CA THR A 74 -8.73 26.62 -10.55
C THR A 74 -7.95 26.75 -9.27
N ALA A 75 -6.94 27.62 -9.25
CA ALA A 75 -6.23 27.93 -8.02
C ALA A 75 -7.14 28.77 -7.11
N ALA A 76 -7.23 28.40 -5.84
CA ALA A 76 -7.94 29.18 -4.83
C ALA A 76 -6.97 30.07 -4.04
N PRO A 77 -7.42 31.22 -3.51
CA PRO A 77 -6.60 32.05 -2.64
C PRO A 77 -6.10 31.30 -1.40
N ALA A 78 -4.93 31.68 -0.90
CA ALA A 78 -4.45 31.20 0.40
C ALA A 78 -5.37 31.69 1.54
N GLY A 79 -5.48 30.93 2.64
CA GLY A 79 -6.28 31.34 3.80
C GLY A 79 -7.06 30.19 4.46
N ALA A 80 -8.38 30.34 4.61
CA ALA A 80 -9.25 29.27 5.08
C ALA A 80 -9.44 28.17 4.02
N GLN A 81 -9.72 26.94 4.46
CA GLN A 81 -10.03 25.82 3.56
C GLN A 81 -11.18 26.23 2.62
N PRO A 82 -10.99 26.18 1.28
CA PRO A 82 -12.08 26.50 0.36
C PRO A 82 -13.25 25.52 0.52
N ALA A 83 -14.47 25.98 0.29
CA ALA A 83 -15.65 25.13 0.32
C ALA A 83 -15.50 23.94 -0.63
N ASN A 84 -16.07 22.78 -0.26
CA ASN A 84 -16.03 21.54 -1.04
C ASN A 84 -14.63 20.97 -1.35
N THR A 85 -13.59 21.42 -0.66
CA THR A 85 -12.26 20.81 -0.73
C THR A 85 -11.99 19.85 0.43
N GLU A 86 -11.01 18.98 0.25
CA GLU A 86 -10.42 18.16 1.30
C GLU A 86 -8.89 18.13 1.15
N CYS A 87 -8.19 17.72 2.21
CA CYS A 87 -6.74 17.62 2.15
C CYS A 87 -6.33 16.46 1.24
N ASP A 88 -5.53 16.77 0.22
CA ASP A 88 -4.96 15.77 -0.66
C ASP A 88 -3.74 15.11 -0.02
N HIS A 89 -3.72 13.77 -0.04
CA HIS A 89 -2.66 12.89 0.45
C HIS A 89 -2.98 11.41 0.13
N SER A 90 -4.24 11.13 -0.21
CA SER A 90 -4.75 9.77 -0.45
C SER A 90 -4.04 9.08 -1.61
N LEU A 91 -3.52 9.86 -2.54
CA LEU A 91 -2.80 9.41 -3.71
C LEU A 91 -1.45 8.80 -3.33
N GLU A 92 -0.65 9.52 -2.57
CA GLU A 92 0.68 9.11 -2.17
C GLU A 92 0.65 7.88 -1.29
N LEU A 93 -0.29 7.80 -0.34
CA LEU A 93 -0.45 6.61 0.51
C LEU A 93 -0.91 5.38 -0.28
N GLN A 94 -1.83 5.54 -1.25
CA GLN A 94 -2.26 4.43 -2.10
C GLN A 94 -1.12 3.93 -2.99
N VAL A 95 -0.37 4.84 -3.61
CA VAL A 95 0.80 4.51 -4.44
C VAL A 95 1.87 3.85 -3.58
N LEU A 96 2.16 4.37 -2.39
CA LEU A 96 3.13 3.79 -1.47
C LEU A 96 2.72 2.37 -1.04
N LYS A 97 1.47 2.19 -0.60
CA LYS A 97 0.93 0.87 -0.22
C LYS A 97 1.09 -0.13 -1.36
N GLN A 98 0.63 0.23 -2.54
CA GLN A 98 0.63 -0.64 -3.70
C GLN A 98 2.06 -0.96 -4.17
N ALA A 99 2.96 0.02 -4.15
CA ALA A 99 4.36 -0.16 -4.49
C ALA A 99 5.08 -1.10 -3.51
N LEU A 100 4.94 -0.88 -2.20
CA LEU A 100 5.60 -1.71 -1.18
C LEU A 100 5.05 -3.15 -1.13
N ASN A 101 3.78 -3.35 -1.45
CA ASN A 101 3.23 -4.68 -1.61
C ASN A 101 3.72 -5.32 -2.92
N GLY A 102 3.61 -4.60 -4.04
CA GLY A 102 3.95 -5.11 -5.37
C GLY A 102 5.44 -5.40 -5.57
N ASN A 103 6.32 -4.66 -4.91
CA ASN A 103 7.77 -4.90 -4.95
C ASN A 103 8.27 -5.86 -3.86
N GLY A 104 7.38 -6.41 -3.04
CA GLY A 104 7.71 -7.37 -1.99
C GLY A 104 8.33 -6.77 -0.72
N ALA A 105 8.42 -5.44 -0.57
CA ALA A 105 8.99 -4.82 0.63
C ALA A 105 8.23 -5.21 1.90
N CYS A 106 6.89 -5.19 1.89
CA CYS A 106 6.11 -5.57 3.07
C CYS A 106 6.33 -7.04 3.46
N THR A 107 6.37 -7.93 2.47
CA THR A 107 6.65 -9.36 2.67
C THR A 107 8.08 -9.58 3.18
N ALA A 108 9.06 -8.90 2.58
CA ALA A 108 10.46 -8.94 2.98
C ALA A 108 10.63 -8.48 4.44
N LEU A 109 10.03 -7.34 4.81
CA LEU A 109 10.05 -6.80 6.16
C LEU A 109 9.53 -7.83 7.17
N ASN A 110 8.34 -8.40 6.92
CA ASN A 110 7.76 -9.41 7.80
C ASN A 110 8.68 -10.65 7.94
N LYS A 111 9.16 -11.20 6.82
CA LYS A 111 10.07 -12.36 6.81
C LYS A 111 11.36 -12.11 7.60
N ILE A 112 11.96 -10.93 7.42
CA ILE A 112 13.20 -10.55 8.11
C ILE A 112 12.97 -10.45 9.62
N LEU A 113 11.90 -9.76 10.05
CA LEU A 113 11.59 -9.58 11.46
C LEU A 113 11.22 -10.92 12.14
N ASP A 114 10.48 -11.78 11.44
CA ASP A 114 10.16 -13.14 11.88
C ASP A 114 11.43 -13.98 12.06
N ALA A 115 12.34 -13.97 11.07
CA ALA A 115 13.61 -14.70 11.13
C ALA A 115 14.52 -14.27 12.28
N GLY A 116 14.58 -12.96 12.57
CA GLY A 116 15.29 -12.43 13.74
C GLY A 116 14.61 -12.75 15.07
N GLY A 117 13.32 -13.11 15.05
CA GLY A 117 12.48 -13.21 16.23
C GLY A 117 12.30 -11.86 16.93
N ILE A 118 12.17 -10.79 16.14
CA ILE A 118 12.02 -9.40 16.60
C ILE A 118 10.74 -8.74 16.07
N LYS A 119 9.80 -9.54 15.55
CA LYS A 119 8.53 -9.05 15.02
C LYS A 119 7.64 -8.56 16.15
N THR A 120 7.66 -7.25 16.35
CA THR A 120 6.73 -6.52 17.22
C THR A 120 6.15 -5.33 16.46
N SER A 121 4.96 -4.88 16.85
CA SER A 121 4.35 -3.68 16.25
C SER A 121 5.24 -2.46 16.40
N ALA A 122 5.92 -2.29 17.54
CA ALA A 122 6.80 -1.16 17.81
C ALA A 122 8.04 -1.16 16.90
N THR A 123 8.71 -2.32 16.72
CA THR A 123 9.85 -2.44 15.80
C THR A 123 9.43 -2.10 14.37
N LYS A 124 8.27 -2.61 13.96
CA LYS A 124 7.73 -2.38 12.62
C LYS A 124 7.34 -0.90 12.41
N GLU A 125 6.72 -0.26 13.41
CA GLU A 125 6.40 1.17 13.39
C GLU A 125 7.68 2.00 13.27
N ALA A 126 8.71 1.71 14.06
CA ALA A 126 9.98 2.44 14.01
C ALA A 126 10.66 2.33 12.64
N LEU A 127 10.56 1.18 11.97
CA LEU A 127 11.14 0.96 10.64
C LEU A 127 10.34 1.65 9.52
N LEU A 128 9.02 1.73 9.64
CA LEU A 128 8.14 2.39 8.67
C LEU A 128 8.04 3.91 8.88
N LYS A 129 8.33 4.40 10.08
CA LYS A 129 8.20 5.81 10.46
C LYS A 129 8.85 6.77 9.46
N PRO A 130 10.09 6.55 8.96
CA PRO A 130 10.70 7.47 8.00
C PRO A 130 9.91 7.62 6.71
N LEU A 131 9.24 6.56 6.24
CA LEU A 131 8.38 6.64 5.06
C LEU A 131 7.14 7.49 5.37
N PHE A 132 6.48 7.23 6.49
CA PHE A 132 5.29 8.00 6.88
C PHE A 132 5.61 9.47 7.13
N ASP A 133 6.72 9.75 7.82
CA ASP A 133 7.21 11.11 8.01
C ASP A 133 7.46 11.79 6.66
N ALA A 134 8.07 11.11 5.69
CA ALA A 134 8.32 11.67 4.36
C ALA A 134 7.03 12.01 3.61
N VAL A 135 6.00 11.15 3.66
CA VAL A 135 4.70 11.46 3.03
C VAL A 135 4.00 12.62 3.77
N ASN A 136 4.14 12.71 5.09
CA ASN A 136 3.46 13.72 5.91
C ASN A 136 4.19 15.08 5.94
N ALA A 137 5.49 15.12 5.68
CA ALA A 137 6.32 16.33 5.80
C ALA A 137 6.21 17.31 4.61
N GLN A 138 5.42 17.01 3.59
CA GLN A 138 5.62 17.58 2.27
C GLN A 138 4.72 18.79 1.92
N LYS A 139 5.21 19.60 0.97
CA LYS A 139 4.51 20.68 0.24
C LYS A 139 3.53 20.16 -0.83
N ASN A 140 3.34 18.85 -0.93
CA ASN A 140 2.43 18.22 -1.88
C ASN A 140 1.01 18.06 -1.33
N VAL A 141 0.82 18.21 -0.02
CA VAL A 141 -0.53 18.21 0.58
C VAL A 141 -1.19 19.55 0.30
N VAL A 142 -2.21 19.52 -0.55
CA VAL A 142 -2.95 20.71 -0.97
C VAL A 142 -4.42 20.50 -0.66
N PHE A 143 -5.17 21.58 -0.46
CA PHE A 143 -6.62 21.46 -0.53
C PHE A 143 -7.01 21.22 -1.99
N LEU A 144 -7.78 20.16 -2.22
CA LEU A 144 -8.27 19.79 -3.53
C LEU A 144 -9.78 19.55 -3.46
N ASP A 145 -10.49 19.97 -4.50
CA ASP A 145 -11.91 19.68 -4.67
C ASP A 145 -12.21 18.18 -4.45
N LYS A 146 -13.24 17.88 -3.65
CA LYS A 146 -13.60 16.51 -3.27
C LYS A 146 -13.90 15.62 -4.47
N ALA A 147 -14.55 16.14 -5.52
CA ALA A 147 -14.86 15.35 -6.71
C ALA A 147 -13.58 15.00 -7.49
N VAL A 148 -12.65 15.95 -7.60
CA VAL A 148 -11.34 15.72 -8.21
C VAL A 148 -10.53 14.73 -7.37
N ASN A 149 -10.57 14.83 -6.04
CA ASN A 149 -9.86 13.91 -5.17
C ASN A 149 -10.43 12.48 -5.26
N ALA A 150 -11.76 12.32 -5.26
CA ALA A 150 -12.40 11.02 -5.44
C ALA A 150 -12.04 10.37 -6.79
N GLU A 151 -12.13 11.13 -7.87
CA GLU A 151 -11.78 10.68 -9.22
C GLU A 151 -10.31 10.25 -9.33
N LYS A 152 -9.42 10.99 -8.66
CA LYS A 152 -8.00 10.66 -8.61
C LYS A 152 -7.72 9.33 -7.93
N ARG A 153 -8.47 8.97 -6.87
CA ARG A 153 -8.34 7.64 -6.24
C ARG A 153 -8.66 6.53 -7.25
N LEU A 154 -9.70 6.72 -8.06
CA LEU A 154 -10.05 5.76 -9.12
C LEU A 154 -8.94 5.69 -10.19
N VAL A 155 -8.38 6.82 -10.61
CA VAL A 155 -7.25 6.85 -11.55
C VAL A 155 -6.07 6.01 -11.04
N VAL A 156 -5.72 6.11 -9.75
CA VAL A 156 -4.65 5.30 -9.14
C VAL A 156 -4.99 3.83 -9.11
N GLN A 157 -6.20 3.49 -8.66
CA GLN A 157 -6.66 2.10 -8.55
C GLN A 157 -6.60 1.40 -9.90
N HIS A 158 -7.06 2.05 -10.97
CA HIS A 158 -6.97 1.49 -12.31
C HIS A 158 -5.53 1.47 -12.84
N ALA A 159 -4.75 2.55 -12.66
CA ALA A 159 -3.37 2.61 -13.14
C ALA A 159 -2.45 1.53 -12.53
N LEU A 160 -2.69 1.17 -11.27
CA LEU A 160 -1.89 0.19 -10.54
C LEU A 160 -2.57 -1.19 -10.42
N GLY A 161 -3.81 -1.31 -10.90
CA GLY A 161 -4.62 -2.51 -10.91
C GLY A 161 -4.76 -3.07 -12.32
N ASP A 162 -5.94 -2.93 -12.91
CA ASP A 162 -6.33 -3.55 -14.18
C ASP A 162 -5.81 -2.83 -15.43
N GLY A 163 -5.38 -1.56 -15.30
CA GLY A 163 -4.96 -0.71 -16.42
C GLY A 163 -6.10 -0.32 -17.37
N VAL A 164 -7.36 -0.57 -17.01
CA VAL A 164 -8.52 -0.30 -17.88
C VAL A 164 -8.83 1.19 -17.87
N LYS A 165 -8.63 1.84 -19.02
CA LYS A 165 -8.86 3.28 -19.19
C LYS A 165 -10.28 3.67 -18.82
N ARG A 166 -10.39 4.74 -18.05
CA ARG A 166 -11.68 5.26 -17.59
C ARG A 166 -12.34 6.15 -18.66
N PRO A 167 -13.68 6.16 -18.75
CA PRO A 167 -14.40 7.10 -19.60
C PRO A 167 -14.13 8.55 -19.22
N ALA A 168 -14.24 9.46 -20.19
CA ALA A 168 -14.06 10.89 -19.96
C ALA A 168 -15.10 11.43 -18.97
N SER A 169 -14.65 12.29 -18.07
CA SER A 169 -15.49 13.01 -17.11
C SER A 169 -14.86 14.37 -16.81
N THR A 170 -15.65 15.36 -16.39
CA THR A 170 -15.12 16.66 -15.95
C THR A 170 -14.07 16.50 -14.84
N ALA A 171 -14.34 15.61 -13.88
CA ALA A 171 -13.40 15.34 -12.80
C ALA A 171 -12.10 14.72 -13.34
N LEU A 172 -12.17 13.82 -14.33
CA LEU A 172 -10.99 13.21 -14.95
C LEU A 172 -10.15 14.25 -15.68
N THR A 173 -10.78 15.18 -16.41
CA THR A 173 -10.10 16.32 -17.03
C THR A 173 -9.38 17.17 -15.99
N ALA A 174 -10.02 17.45 -14.85
CA ALA A 174 -9.41 18.18 -13.75
C ALA A 174 -8.27 17.40 -13.08
N VAL A 175 -8.38 16.07 -12.93
CA VAL A 175 -7.31 15.20 -12.44
C VAL A 175 -6.12 15.22 -13.40
N LYS A 176 -6.36 15.17 -14.72
CA LYS A 176 -5.29 15.29 -15.73
C LYS A 176 -4.57 16.62 -15.61
N ALA A 177 -5.31 17.73 -15.50
CA ALA A 177 -4.72 19.05 -15.28
C ALA A 177 -3.93 19.13 -13.96
N TYR A 178 -4.46 18.54 -12.89
CA TYR A 178 -3.80 18.47 -11.58
C TYR A 178 -2.47 17.72 -11.66
N LEU A 179 -2.46 16.51 -12.24
CA LEU A 179 -1.26 15.68 -12.37
C LEU A 179 -0.26 16.21 -13.41
N ALA A 180 -0.73 17.02 -14.37
CA ALA A 180 0.12 17.70 -15.34
C ALA A 180 0.74 19.00 -14.78
N ASN A 181 0.23 19.54 -13.68
CA ASN A 181 0.78 20.75 -13.06
C ASN A 181 2.24 20.52 -12.63
N THR A 182 3.16 21.34 -13.13
CA THR A 182 4.60 21.17 -12.92
C THR A 182 5.00 21.14 -11.45
N SER A 183 4.38 21.97 -10.60
CA SER A 183 4.70 21.99 -9.16
C SER A 183 4.28 20.70 -8.48
N ILE A 184 3.08 20.20 -8.78
CA ILE A 184 2.57 18.92 -8.25
C ILE A 184 3.38 17.75 -8.77
N LYS A 185 3.56 17.66 -10.09
CA LYS A 185 4.32 16.57 -10.74
C LYS A 185 5.75 16.49 -10.23
N SER A 186 6.45 17.62 -10.12
CA SER A 186 7.85 17.64 -9.67
C SER A 186 7.97 17.25 -8.20
N ALA A 187 7.12 17.79 -7.33
CA ALA A 187 7.13 17.47 -5.91
C ALA A 187 6.81 15.99 -5.64
N THR A 188 5.76 15.47 -6.27
CA THR A 188 5.34 14.06 -6.13
C THR A 188 6.37 13.09 -6.72
N THR A 189 7.03 13.43 -7.83
CA THR A 189 8.11 12.61 -8.40
C THR A 189 9.35 12.58 -7.51
N ALA A 190 9.71 13.72 -6.91
CA ALA A 190 10.80 13.79 -5.93
C ALA A 190 10.48 12.98 -4.68
N LEU A 191 9.24 13.07 -4.18
CA LEU A 191 8.76 12.26 -3.07
C LEU A 191 8.84 10.75 -3.40
N ALA A 192 8.38 10.34 -4.57
CA ALA A 192 8.43 8.93 -4.98
C ALA A 192 9.86 8.38 -4.98
N THR A 193 10.82 9.15 -5.51
CA THR A 193 12.26 8.80 -5.48
C THR A 193 12.78 8.68 -4.04
N SER A 194 12.41 9.63 -3.17
CA SER A 194 12.79 9.58 -1.75
C SER A 194 12.23 8.35 -1.05
N LEU A 195 10.97 8.02 -1.30
CA LEU A 195 10.31 6.85 -0.73
C LEU A 195 10.96 5.52 -1.18
N ASP A 196 11.48 5.44 -2.40
CA ASP A 196 12.26 4.27 -2.86
C ASP A 196 13.56 4.07 -2.08
N SER A 197 14.27 5.18 -1.82
CA SER A 197 15.48 5.16 -0.99
C SER A 197 15.16 4.76 0.45
N LEU A 198 14.10 5.33 1.02
CA LEU A 198 13.64 5.03 2.38
C LEU A 198 13.16 3.58 2.53
N ALA A 199 12.46 3.03 1.53
CA ALA A 199 12.07 1.62 1.52
C ALA A 199 13.29 0.69 1.49
N SER A 200 14.30 1.02 0.68
CA SER A 200 15.56 0.25 0.63
C SER A 200 16.33 0.31 1.95
N THR A 201 16.32 1.47 2.59
CA THR A 201 16.93 1.70 3.91
C THR A 201 16.18 0.94 4.99
N MET A 202 14.85 0.97 4.99
CA MET A 202 13.98 0.21 5.89
C MET A 202 14.31 -1.29 5.84
N ILE A 203 14.38 -1.90 4.66
CA ILE A 203 14.71 -3.32 4.50
C ILE A 203 16.13 -3.63 4.99
N THR A 204 17.09 -2.76 4.72
CA THR A 204 18.48 -2.94 5.19
C THR A 204 18.56 -2.84 6.71
N ASN A 205 17.90 -1.86 7.32
CA ASN A 205 17.86 -1.68 8.76
C ASN A 205 17.16 -2.85 9.45
N ALA A 206 16.05 -3.36 8.89
CA ALA A 206 15.38 -4.55 9.39
C ALA A 206 16.32 -5.76 9.40
N ALA A 207 17.07 -5.98 8.30
CA ALA A 207 18.01 -7.09 8.20
C ALA A 207 19.16 -6.98 9.21
N ASN A 208 19.69 -5.77 9.40
CA ASN A 208 20.73 -5.51 10.39
C ASN A 208 20.25 -5.78 11.82
N GLN A 209 19.04 -5.31 12.17
CA GLN A 209 18.44 -5.56 13.49
C GLN A 209 18.18 -7.06 13.71
N ALA A 210 17.64 -7.76 12.71
CA ALA A 210 17.40 -9.20 12.79
C ALA A 210 18.69 -10.00 12.97
N ASN A 211 19.74 -9.67 12.21
CA ASN A 211 21.05 -10.31 12.35
C ASN A 211 21.70 -10.02 13.70
N ALA A 212 21.62 -8.78 14.20
CA ALA A 212 22.13 -8.44 15.53
C ALA A 212 21.42 -9.24 16.64
N ALA A 213 20.10 -9.43 16.53
CA ALA A 213 19.35 -10.26 17.46
C ALA A 213 19.76 -11.74 17.39
N LEU A 214 20.04 -12.26 16.19
CA LEU A 214 20.56 -13.61 15.98
C LEU A 214 21.98 -13.79 16.53
N ASP A 215 22.84 -12.78 16.39
CA ASP A 215 24.20 -12.77 16.94
C ASP A 215 24.19 -12.77 18.47
N ALA A 216 23.30 -11.97 19.08
CA ALA A 216 23.09 -12.00 20.53
C ALA A 216 22.61 -13.37 21.03
N LYS A 217 21.79 -14.09 20.25
CA LYS A 217 21.39 -15.48 20.53
C LYS A 217 22.58 -16.44 20.35
N ALA A 218 23.44 -16.23 19.35
CA ALA A 218 24.63 -17.05 19.08
C ALA A 218 25.63 -17.02 20.24
N ALA A 219 25.84 -15.84 20.83
CA ALA A 219 26.71 -15.69 22.00
C ALA A 219 26.28 -16.54 23.20
N LYS A 220 25.01 -16.96 23.25
CA LYS A 220 24.41 -17.75 24.34
C LYS A 220 24.10 -19.20 23.95
N ALA A 221 24.43 -19.61 22.71
CA ALA A 221 24.06 -20.92 22.19
C ALA A 221 24.97 -22.04 22.73
N ALA A 222 24.40 -22.93 23.55
CA ALA A 222 25.11 -24.05 24.17
C ALA A 222 25.06 -25.34 23.33
N THR A 223 24.03 -25.51 22.50
CA THR A 223 23.76 -26.77 21.78
C THR A 223 23.96 -26.63 20.27
N ALA A 224 24.30 -27.74 19.60
CA ALA A 224 24.37 -27.80 18.14
C ALA A 224 23.03 -27.40 17.48
N ARG A 225 21.90 -27.79 18.08
CA ARG A 225 20.56 -27.42 17.61
C ARG A 225 20.35 -25.91 17.64
N GLN A 226 20.72 -25.23 18.72
CA GLN A 226 20.61 -23.76 18.81
C GLN A 226 21.48 -23.07 17.75
N LYS A 227 22.73 -23.51 17.59
CA LYS A 227 23.64 -22.97 16.56
C LYS A 227 23.09 -23.15 15.15
N SER A 228 22.57 -24.34 14.83
CA SER A 228 21.93 -24.62 13.54
C SER A 228 20.71 -23.73 13.29
N ALA A 229 19.84 -23.55 14.29
CA ALA A 229 18.67 -22.67 14.16
C ALA A 229 19.06 -21.21 13.88
N ILE A 230 20.16 -20.72 14.48
CA ILE A 230 20.67 -19.37 14.22
C ILE A 230 21.19 -19.24 12.79
N THR A 231 21.96 -20.24 12.31
CA THR A 231 22.42 -20.26 10.92
C THR A 231 21.24 -20.23 9.95
N THR A 232 20.20 -21.04 10.20
CA THR A 232 18.96 -21.00 9.42
C THR A 232 18.31 -19.62 9.47
N GLY A 233 18.20 -19.00 10.65
CA GLY A 233 17.65 -17.64 10.78
C GLY A 233 18.41 -16.60 9.95
N LYS A 234 19.74 -16.65 9.88
CA LYS A 234 20.54 -15.73 9.03
C LYS A 234 20.31 -15.98 7.54
N THR A 235 20.18 -17.25 7.14
CA THR A 235 19.78 -17.62 5.77
C THR A 235 18.39 -17.07 5.45
N ASP A 236 17.44 -17.17 6.38
CA ASP A 236 16.08 -16.66 6.21
C ASP A 236 16.04 -15.13 6.14
N VAL A 237 16.87 -14.40 6.89
CA VAL A 237 17.02 -12.95 6.75
C VAL A 237 17.51 -12.60 5.34
N THR A 238 18.48 -13.34 4.82
CA THR A 238 19.03 -13.12 3.46
C THR A 238 17.98 -13.41 2.39
N ALA A 239 17.27 -14.54 2.51
CA ALA A 239 16.18 -14.91 1.62
C ALA A 239 15.03 -13.89 1.67
N GLY A 240 14.68 -13.42 2.87
CA GLY A 240 13.68 -12.37 3.10
C GLY A 240 14.06 -11.06 2.39
N LYS A 241 15.32 -10.62 2.51
CA LYS A 241 15.81 -9.43 1.80
C LYS A 241 15.70 -9.57 0.28
N ALA A 242 15.95 -10.77 -0.26
CA ALA A 242 15.86 -11.02 -1.70
C ALA A 242 14.44 -10.93 -2.27
N LEU A 243 13.39 -10.95 -1.42
CA LEU A 243 12.00 -10.72 -1.85
C LEU A 243 11.76 -9.26 -2.25
N PHE A 244 12.51 -8.31 -1.71
CA PHE A 244 12.39 -6.90 -2.05
C PHE A 244 13.03 -6.61 -3.42
N LYS A 245 12.25 -6.04 -4.34
CA LYS A 245 12.65 -5.71 -5.71
C LYS A 245 12.66 -4.19 -5.91
N PRO A 246 13.75 -3.46 -5.62
CA PRO A 246 13.77 -2.00 -5.65
C PRO A 246 13.45 -1.39 -7.02
N ALA A 247 13.67 -2.13 -8.11
CA ALA A 247 13.37 -1.67 -9.48
C ALA A 247 11.88 -1.40 -9.75
N THR A 248 10.97 -1.99 -8.97
CA THR A 248 9.50 -1.82 -9.13
C THR A 248 8.90 -1.00 -8.00
N GLY A 249 9.63 0.00 -7.52
CA GLY A 249 9.27 0.83 -6.38
C GLY A 249 8.16 1.86 -6.62
N VAL A 250 8.08 2.81 -5.70
CA VAL A 250 7.15 3.94 -5.66
C VAL A 250 7.30 4.79 -6.91
N SER A 251 8.52 5.10 -7.37
CA SER A 251 8.73 5.91 -8.59
C SER A 251 8.21 5.22 -9.86
N SER A 252 8.37 3.90 -9.95
CA SER A 252 7.83 3.11 -11.07
C SER A 252 6.30 3.13 -11.05
N SER A 253 5.71 2.91 -9.88
CA SER A 253 4.25 2.97 -9.67
C SER A 253 3.70 4.36 -9.98
N TRP A 254 4.39 5.41 -9.53
CA TRP A 254 4.02 6.79 -9.83
C TRP A 254 4.04 7.09 -11.32
N THR A 255 5.08 6.63 -12.03
CA THR A 255 5.19 6.77 -13.49
C THR A 255 4.02 6.11 -14.20
N LYS A 256 3.59 4.92 -13.75
CA LYS A 256 2.39 4.25 -14.29
C LYS A 256 1.14 5.10 -14.12
N VAL A 257 0.94 5.70 -12.94
CA VAL A 257 -0.21 6.61 -12.68
C VAL A 257 -0.19 7.80 -13.63
N LEU A 258 0.96 8.46 -13.79
CA LEU A 258 1.09 9.62 -14.69
C LEU A 258 0.82 9.24 -16.16
N THR A 259 1.39 8.14 -16.64
CA THR A 259 1.17 7.65 -18.01
C THR A 259 -0.29 7.26 -18.24
N TYR A 260 -0.89 6.57 -17.27
CA TYR A 260 -2.28 6.15 -17.34
C TYR A 260 -3.23 7.37 -17.39
N ALA A 261 -3.02 8.35 -16.51
CA ALA A 261 -3.82 9.58 -16.50
C ALA A 261 -3.70 10.35 -17.83
N ALA A 262 -2.50 10.47 -18.38
CA ALA A 262 -2.27 11.12 -19.67
C ALA A 262 -2.98 10.40 -20.83
N GLY A 263 -3.09 9.06 -20.76
CA GLY A 263 -3.69 8.23 -21.79
C GLY A 263 -5.21 8.04 -21.71
N CYS A 264 -5.88 8.50 -20.65
CA CYS A 264 -7.35 8.44 -20.56
C CYS A 264 -8.02 9.43 -21.53
N PRO A 265 -9.14 9.05 -22.18
CA PRO A 265 -9.89 9.92 -23.08
C PRO A 265 -10.40 11.19 -22.39
#